data_AF-A0A969Y5D3-F1
#
_entry.id   AF-A0A969Y5D3-F1
#
_cell.length_a   1.000
_cell.length_b   1.000
_cell.length_c   1.000
_cell.angle_alpha   90.00
_cell.angle_beta   90.00
_cell.angle_gamma   90.00
#
_symmetry.space_group_name_H-M   'P 1'
#
loop_
_entity.id
_entity.type
_entity.pdbx_description
1 polymer ?
#
loop_
_entity_poly.entity_id
_entity_poly.type
_entity_poly.pdbx_seq_one_letter_code
_entity_poly.pdbx_strand_id
1 'polypeptide(L)'
;LVAGCHRQPPSTIPAVPLQPAETIVADGQTMELKLHFITDGHEQIEKREVPATVAVARTAILELAKGPYDSLNEQKVLPPGTRLRDIAILDGIAYVDFSREFRDNHWGSLASELDTIYSVVNTLAEFKSVRAVQFLLEGSPIKTIGAGAVDLTTPVRPSPVTPELYTKVSTKIEAAAGTMLPWSSWINREERVGFREGFPDRVLAADTDGDGADELIVTHDKHLGIWKRQDGIFRQVWERKFNSQPRVLVAPVDKGQSCHVVVGTEEGLYIFAWDQGTYNQLGWHGIGGVLVDMAAGDTTGTGRGQILALIGAHGRTNVRAESNSVIIWEWNGETYIMKREVDFNAQRILVEDINSDGCDEILAINQDGLTVFSWQGAAYVETASNPVFGAAYAAILTADLTGDGRPELIIRDSNSPYLYVYTWQQGGLCKIWQGAPCDVGLSWELFAGPGLNGQTALIANTQERGCYMVYQRGEDSWQTKAITGTSGEEILTMADVDGDGKMEIIFRRWQLLSSPTKWIYVGYSSA
;
A
#
# COMPACT_ATOMS: atom_id res chain seq x y z
N LEU A 1 -38.01 -33.96 -39.90
CA LEU A 1 -38.51 -35.06 -39.04
C LEU A 1 -38.14 -34.71 -37.60
N VAL A 2 -39.17 -34.45 -36.76
CA VAL A 2 -39.26 -34.60 -35.28
C VAL A 2 -38.20 -33.85 -34.44
N ALA A 3 -38.43 -32.72 -33.76
CA ALA A 3 -39.46 -32.30 -32.78
C ALA A 3 -39.46 -33.12 -31.46
N GLY A 4 -38.80 -32.62 -30.41
CA GLY A 4 -38.85 -33.15 -29.06
C GLY A 4 -39.07 -32.03 -28.04
N CYS A 5 -40.33 -31.63 -27.85
CA CYS A 5 -40.77 -30.70 -26.82
C CYS A 5 -40.90 -31.42 -25.46
N HIS A 6 -40.36 -30.85 -24.39
CA HIS A 6 -40.82 -31.11 -23.03
C HIS A 6 -41.53 -29.85 -22.51
N ARG A 7 -42.86 -29.96 -22.36
CA ARG A 7 -43.71 -28.96 -21.72
C ARG A 7 -43.65 -29.19 -20.21
N GLN A 8 -43.16 -28.20 -19.46
CA GLN A 8 -43.54 -28.07 -18.04
C GLN A 8 -44.98 -27.54 -17.96
N PRO A 9 -45.81 -27.99 -16.99
CA PRO A 9 -47.16 -27.48 -16.80
C PRO A 9 -47.13 -26.02 -16.31
N PRO A 10 -48.13 -25.19 -16.66
CA PRO A 10 -48.21 -23.84 -16.15
C PRO A 10 -48.57 -23.89 -14.65
N SER A 11 -47.63 -23.51 -13.80
CA SER A 11 -47.89 -23.26 -12.39
C SER A 11 -48.46 -21.85 -12.26
N THR A 12 -49.78 -21.70 -12.36
CA THR A 12 -50.47 -20.45 -12.02
C THR A 12 -50.74 -20.44 -10.52
N ILE A 13 -49.71 -20.15 -9.73
CA ILE A 13 -49.92 -19.59 -8.39
C ILE A 13 -49.81 -18.08 -8.58
N PRO A 14 -50.85 -17.28 -8.28
CA PRO A 14 -50.71 -15.84 -8.31
C PRO A 14 -49.59 -15.43 -7.35
N ALA A 15 -48.59 -14.72 -7.86
CA ALA A 15 -47.58 -14.09 -7.04
C ALA A 15 -48.29 -13.04 -6.17
N VAL A 16 -48.58 -13.40 -4.92
CA VAL A 16 -48.87 -12.41 -3.87
C VAL A 16 -47.56 -11.66 -3.68
N PRO A 17 -47.50 -10.34 -3.87
CA PRO A 17 -46.32 -9.58 -3.52
C PRO A 17 -46.15 -9.71 -2.00
N LEU A 18 -45.07 -10.36 -1.57
CA LEU A 18 -44.53 -10.13 -0.23
C LEU A 18 -43.88 -8.75 -0.26
N GLN A 19 -44.72 -7.71 -0.25
CA GLN A 19 -44.26 -6.42 0.25
C GLN A 19 -43.80 -6.65 1.70
N PRO A 20 -42.63 -6.15 2.12
CA PRO A 20 -42.37 -6.02 3.54
C PRO A 20 -43.52 -5.19 4.11
N ALA A 21 -44.22 -5.73 5.10
CA ALA A 21 -45.17 -4.93 5.85
C ALA A 21 -44.39 -3.72 6.40
N GLU A 22 -44.76 -2.52 5.95
CA GLU A 22 -44.41 -1.30 6.68
C GLU A 22 -45.15 -1.36 8.01
N THR A 23 -44.54 -2.02 8.99
CA THR A 23 -45.06 -2.06 10.35
C THR A 23 -44.61 -0.81 11.07
N ILE A 24 -45.07 0.35 10.59
CA ILE A 24 -45.05 1.59 11.36
C ILE A 24 -46.14 1.42 12.42
N VAL A 25 -45.75 1.34 13.70
CA VAL A 25 -46.72 1.47 14.78
C VAL A 25 -47.16 2.93 14.80
N ALA A 26 -48.48 3.16 14.82
CA ALA A 26 -49.07 4.49 14.72
C ALA A 26 -48.78 5.37 15.94
N ASP A 27 -48.56 6.65 15.65
CA ASP A 27 -48.73 7.86 16.46
C ASP A 27 -47.66 8.18 17.54
N GLY A 28 -46.63 8.93 17.14
CA GLY A 28 -45.81 9.80 18.01
C GLY A 28 -44.95 9.13 19.10
N GLN A 29 -45.09 7.84 19.34
CA GLN A 29 -44.32 7.13 20.35
C GLN A 29 -42.90 6.84 19.86
N THR A 30 -41.91 7.22 20.65
CA THR A 30 -40.51 6.89 20.45
C THR A 30 -40.09 5.73 21.35
N MET A 31 -39.02 5.05 20.96
CA MET A 31 -38.28 4.14 21.83
C MET A 31 -36.82 4.55 21.89
N GLU A 32 -36.17 4.23 23.01
CA GLU A 32 -34.73 4.43 23.19
C GLU A 32 -33.98 3.17 22.75
N LEU A 33 -33.01 3.34 21.86
CA LEU A 33 -32.01 2.35 21.51
C LEU A 33 -30.68 2.72 22.19
N LYS A 34 -29.91 1.72 22.62
CA LYS A 34 -28.52 1.90 23.02
C LYS A 34 -27.62 1.32 21.95
N LEU A 35 -26.74 2.16 21.41
CA LEU A 35 -25.82 1.83 20.34
C LEU A 35 -24.40 1.87 20.90
N HIS A 36 -23.64 0.81 20.64
CA HIS A 36 -22.26 0.69 21.08
C HIS A 36 -21.35 1.06 19.90
N PHE A 37 -20.64 2.18 20.03
CA PHE A 37 -19.61 2.61 19.08
C PHE A 37 -18.25 2.36 19.70
N ILE A 38 -17.52 1.40 19.16
CA ILE A 38 -16.19 1.02 19.66
C ILE A 38 -15.14 1.59 18.69
N THR A 39 -14.11 2.23 19.23
CA THR A 39 -12.98 2.74 18.44
C THR A 39 -11.72 2.68 19.28
N ASP A 40 -10.69 2.00 18.78
CA ASP A 40 -9.38 1.88 19.43
C ASP A 40 -9.46 1.43 20.91
N GLY A 41 -10.39 0.53 21.21
CA GLY A 41 -10.58 -0.02 22.55
C GLY A 41 -11.36 0.87 23.51
N HIS A 42 -11.92 1.96 23.01
CA HIS A 42 -12.82 2.83 23.75
C HIS A 42 -14.27 2.61 23.29
N GLU A 43 -15.14 2.24 24.21
CA GLU A 43 -16.57 2.06 23.96
C GLU A 43 -17.35 3.32 24.34
N GLN A 44 -18.03 3.90 23.36
CA GLN A 44 -19.00 4.96 23.55
C GLN A 44 -20.42 4.39 23.38
N ILE A 45 -21.21 4.43 24.46
CA ILE A 45 -22.62 4.05 24.42
C ILE A 45 -23.45 5.29 24.14
N GLU A 46 -24.14 5.30 23.01
CA GLU A 46 -25.06 6.36 22.63
C GLU A 46 -26.51 5.90 22.81
N LYS A 47 -27.34 6.76 23.39
CA LYS A 47 -28.79 6.57 23.45
C LYS A 47 -29.45 7.31 22.29
N ARG A 48 -30.23 6.59 21.49
CA ARG A 48 -30.90 7.14 20.31
C ARG A 48 -32.40 6.93 20.36
N GLU A 49 -33.15 8.02 20.30
CA GLU A 49 -34.60 7.95 20.17
C GLU A 49 -35.00 7.72 18.71
N VAL A 50 -35.80 6.68 18.48
CA VAL A 50 -36.34 6.35 17.16
C VAL A 50 -37.85 6.12 17.24
N PRO A 51 -38.60 6.24 16.13
CA PRO A 51 -40.01 5.87 16.10
C PRO A 51 -40.23 4.42 16.56
N ALA A 52 -41.29 4.18 17.34
CA ALA A 52 -41.63 2.85 17.79
C ALA A 52 -41.89 1.90 16.60
N THR A 53 -41.30 0.72 16.64
CA THR A 53 -41.30 -0.28 15.57
C THR A 53 -41.18 -1.68 16.15
N VAL A 54 -41.78 -2.67 15.48
CA VAL A 54 -41.58 -4.08 15.86
C VAL A 54 -40.25 -4.64 15.34
N ALA A 55 -39.62 -3.98 14.36
CA ALA A 55 -38.34 -4.37 13.77
C ALA A 55 -37.17 -3.77 14.56
N VAL A 56 -37.18 -3.90 15.89
CA VAL A 56 -36.26 -3.20 16.81
C VAL A 56 -34.79 -3.52 16.51
N ALA A 57 -34.45 -4.81 16.37
CA ALA A 57 -33.08 -5.24 16.08
C ALA A 57 -32.57 -4.75 14.72
N ARG A 58 -33.43 -4.77 13.69
CA ARG A 58 -33.12 -4.20 12.36
C ARG A 58 -32.85 -2.71 12.47
N THR A 59 -33.70 -1.99 13.19
CA THR A 59 -33.59 -0.55 13.38
C THR A 59 -32.31 -0.19 14.12
N ALA A 60 -31.94 -0.93 15.17
CA ALA A 60 -30.68 -0.72 15.89
C ALA A 60 -29.44 -0.82 14.99
N ILE A 61 -29.37 -1.82 14.12
CA ILE A 61 -28.25 -1.95 13.17
C ILE A 61 -28.25 -0.83 12.12
N LEU A 62 -29.43 -0.44 11.62
CA LEU A 62 -29.54 0.67 10.67
C LEU A 62 -29.15 2.00 11.31
N GLU A 63 -29.47 2.23 12.58
CA GLU A 63 -29.01 3.41 13.32
C GLU A 63 -27.51 3.36 13.61
N LEU A 64 -26.98 2.20 14.01
CA LEU A 64 -25.54 1.99 14.19
C LEU A 64 -24.77 2.32 12.91
N ALA A 65 -25.32 1.93 11.74
CA ALA A 65 -24.73 2.22 10.43
C ALA A 65 -24.63 3.71 10.09
N LYS A 66 -25.43 4.58 10.74
CA LYS A 66 -25.34 6.03 10.53
C LYS A 66 -24.11 6.65 11.22
N GLY A 67 -23.52 5.96 12.20
CA GLY A 67 -22.44 6.48 13.04
C GLY A 67 -22.94 7.30 14.24
N PRO A 68 -22.03 7.73 15.12
CA PRO A 68 -22.35 8.53 16.31
C PRO A 68 -22.65 10.00 15.94
N TYR A 69 -23.49 10.67 16.74
CA TYR A 69 -23.92 12.05 16.47
C TYR A 69 -22.78 13.08 16.49
N ASP A 70 -21.78 12.89 17.36
CA ASP A 70 -20.77 13.90 17.71
C ASP A 70 -19.43 13.70 16.98
N SER A 71 -19.42 12.97 15.85
CA SER A 71 -18.17 12.67 15.15
C SER A 71 -17.73 13.81 14.24
N LEU A 72 -16.78 14.62 14.73
CA LEU A 72 -15.93 15.49 13.91
C LEU A 72 -15.15 14.72 12.82
N ASN A 73 -15.04 13.39 12.94
CA ASN A 73 -14.14 12.54 12.13
C ASN A 73 -14.79 11.32 11.43
N GLU A 74 -16.10 11.32 11.12
CA GLU A 74 -16.76 10.19 10.41
C GLU A 74 -16.46 8.79 11.03
N GLN A 75 -16.45 8.67 12.36
CA GLN A 75 -16.16 7.40 13.08
C GLN A 75 -17.29 6.39 12.95
N LYS A 76 -17.52 5.91 11.72
CA LYS A 76 -18.41 4.78 11.46
C LYS A 76 -17.70 3.50 11.83
N VAL A 77 -18.41 2.65 12.56
CA VAL A 77 -17.98 1.29 12.92
C VAL A 77 -18.37 0.25 11.87
N LEU A 78 -19.21 0.62 10.89
CA LEU A 78 -19.57 -0.24 9.78
C LEU A 78 -18.92 0.25 8.48
N PRO A 79 -18.36 -0.65 7.65
CA PRO A 79 -17.71 -0.28 6.40
C PRO A 79 -18.62 0.48 5.43
N PRO A 80 -18.08 1.43 4.63
CA PRO A 80 -18.85 2.19 3.67
C PRO A 80 -19.63 1.30 2.68
N GLY A 81 -20.90 1.62 2.46
CA GLY A 81 -21.76 0.88 1.53
C GLY A 81 -22.32 -0.43 2.09
N THR A 82 -22.02 -0.79 3.34
CA THR A 82 -22.63 -1.95 4.03
C THR A 82 -24.16 -1.85 4.00
N ARG A 83 -24.81 -2.91 3.53
CA ARG A 83 -26.26 -3.06 3.58
C ARG A 83 -26.62 -4.22 4.50
N LEU A 84 -27.57 -3.99 5.40
CA LEU A 84 -28.22 -5.07 6.15
C LEU A 84 -29.24 -5.74 5.23
N ARG A 85 -28.94 -6.97 4.80
CA ARG A 85 -29.82 -7.77 3.94
C ARG A 85 -30.95 -8.36 4.77
N ASP A 86 -30.61 -9.06 5.84
CA ASP A 86 -31.61 -9.65 6.74
C ASP A 86 -31.15 -9.74 8.19
N ILE A 87 -32.12 -9.86 9.09
CA ILE A 87 -31.87 -10.12 10.51
C ILE A 87 -33.00 -10.96 11.11
N ALA A 88 -32.62 -12.05 11.79
CA ALA A 88 -33.55 -12.95 12.46
C ALA A 88 -33.00 -13.37 13.83
N ILE A 89 -33.88 -13.53 14.82
CA ILE A 89 -33.51 -14.01 16.16
C ILE A 89 -34.14 -15.38 16.37
N LEU A 90 -33.31 -16.40 16.58
CA LEU A 90 -33.72 -17.77 16.84
C LEU A 90 -32.94 -18.32 18.04
N ASP A 91 -33.65 -18.87 19.03
CA ASP A 91 -33.07 -19.50 20.23
C ASP A 91 -32.02 -18.64 20.97
N GLY A 92 -32.21 -17.33 20.92
CA GLY A 92 -31.33 -16.35 21.53
C GLY A 92 -30.06 -16.05 20.75
N ILE A 93 -29.99 -16.41 19.48
CA ILE A 93 -28.93 -16.03 18.54
C ILE A 93 -29.54 -15.08 17.50
N ALA A 94 -28.94 -13.91 17.33
CA ALA A 94 -29.27 -13.00 16.24
C ALA A 94 -28.42 -13.36 15.00
N TYR A 95 -29.06 -13.82 13.94
CA TYR A 95 -28.44 -14.04 12.64
C TYR A 95 -28.53 -12.74 11.84
N VAL A 96 -27.38 -12.16 11.49
CA VAL A 96 -27.30 -10.86 10.82
C VAL A 96 -26.61 -11.07 9.47
N ASP A 97 -27.36 -10.89 8.39
CA ASP A 97 -26.88 -11.02 7.01
C ASP A 97 -26.53 -9.65 6.44
N PHE A 98 -25.25 -9.45 6.16
CA PHE A 98 -24.72 -8.25 5.53
C PHE A 98 -24.39 -8.47 4.06
N SER A 99 -24.36 -7.37 3.30
CA SER A 99 -23.85 -7.38 1.94
C SER A 99 -22.33 -7.47 1.91
N ARG A 100 -21.76 -7.85 0.75
CA ARG A 100 -20.30 -8.03 0.58
C ARG A 100 -19.45 -6.85 1.03
N GLU A 101 -19.95 -5.62 0.91
CA GLU A 101 -19.28 -4.39 1.34
C GLU A 101 -18.87 -4.43 2.83
N PHE A 102 -19.59 -5.17 3.69
CA PHE A 102 -19.24 -5.35 5.10
C PHE A 102 -17.86 -5.98 5.33
N ARG A 103 -17.37 -6.78 4.37
CA ARG A 103 -16.00 -7.31 4.38
C ARG A 103 -15.12 -6.61 3.36
N ASP A 104 -15.63 -6.46 2.16
CA ASP A 104 -14.85 -6.06 0.99
C ASP A 104 -14.44 -4.57 1.04
N ASN A 105 -15.14 -3.74 1.81
CA ASN A 105 -14.75 -2.36 2.11
C ASN A 105 -14.26 -2.18 3.56
N HIS A 106 -14.07 -3.28 4.31
CA HIS A 106 -13.62 -3.22 5.69
C HIS A 106 -12.17 -2.75 5.76
N TRP A 107 -11.83 -2.05 6.85
CA TRP A 107 -10.52 -1.42 7.01
C TRP A 107 -9.40 -2.44 7.26
N GLY A 108 -9.73 -3.67 7.64
CA GLY A 108 -8.82 -4.83 7.60
C GLY A 108 -7.92 -5.01 8.82
N SER A 109 -7.60 -3.96 9.57
CA SER A 109 -6.74 -4.05 10.76
C SER A 109 -7.37 -4.90 11.87
N LEU A 110 -6.53 -5.51 12.73
CA LEU A 110 -6.99 -6.29 13.89
C LEU A 110 -7.89 -5.46 14.79
N ALA A 111 -7.53 -4.20 15.02
CA ALA A 111 -8.32 -3.30 15.84
C ALA A 111 -9.70 -3.02 15.21
N SER A 112 -9.71 -2.63 13.93
CA SER A 112 -10.96 -2.30 13.21
C SER A 112 -11.93 -3.49 13.11
N GLU A 113 -11.42 -4.71 13.00
CA GLU A 113 -12.24 -5.92 13.00
C GLU A 113 -12.93 -6.12 14.35
N LEU A 114 -12.17 -6.02 15.46
CA LEU A 114 -12.74 -6.12 16.80
C LEU A 114 -13.78 -5.03 17.04
N ASP A 115 -13.48 -3.80 16.66
CA ASP A 115 -14.36 -2.64 16.80
C ASP A 115 -15.69 -2.86 16.08
N THR A 116 -15.62 -3.26 14.80
CA THR A 116 -16.79 -3.51 13.96
C THR A 116 -17.65 -4.64 14.52
N ILE A 117 -17.02 -5.77 14.84
CA ILE A 117 -17.73 -6.97 15.31
C ILE A 117 -18.41 -6.70 16.65
N TYR A 118 -17.69 -6.17 17.64
CA TYR A 118 -18.25 -5.96 18.97
C TYR A 118 -19.20 -4.77 19.03
N SER A 119 -19.08 -3.76 18.16
CA SER A 119 -20.10 -2.70 18.04
C SER A 119 -21.46 -3.30 17.64
N VAL A 120 -21.48 -4.23 16.68
CA VAL A 120 -22.70 -4.95 16.28
C VAL A 120 -23.19 -5.89 17.38
N VAL A 121 -22.28 -6.70 17.95
CA VAL A 121 -22.64 -7.72 18.96
C VAL A 121 -23.18 -7.07 20.22
N ASN A 122 -22.50 -6.07 20.77
CA ASN A 122 -22.90 -5.43 22.02
C ASN A 122 -24.21 -4.65 21.85
N THR A 123 -24.39 -3.95 20.72
CA THR A 123 -25.66 -3.28 20.38
C THR A 123 -26.83 -4.26 20.33
N LEU A 124 -26.67 -5.43 19.70
CA LEU A 124 -27.74 -6.43 19.65
C LEU A 124 -27.96 -7.14 20.98
N ALA A 125 -26.93 -7.24 21.82
CA ALA A 125 -27.01 -7.88 23.14
C ALA A 125 -27.76 -7.02 24.19
N GLU A 126 -28.00 -5.73 23.95
CA GLU A 126 -28.90 -4.91 24.78
C GLU A 126 -30.34 -5.45 24.77
N PHE A 127 -30.72 -6.21 23.74
CA PHE A 127 -31.98 -6.95 23.73
C PHE A 127 -31.85 -8.23 24.54
N LYS A 128 -32.60 -8.35 25.65
CA LYS A 128 -32.59 -9.51 26.55
C LYS A 128 -32.82 -10.87 25.85
N SER A 129 -33.47 -10.86 24.69
CA SER A 129 -33.69 -12.05 23.87
C SER A 129 -32.46 -12.49 23.07
N VAL A 130 -31.37 -11.73 23.03
CA VAL A 130 -30.16 -12.00 22.27
C VAL A 130 -29.01 -12.31 23.24
N ARG A 131 -28.37 -13.46 23.07
CA ARG A 131 -27.22 -13.92 23.86
C ARG A 131 -25.93 -13.98 23.04
N ALA A 132 -26.05 -14.06 21.71
CA ALA A 132 -24.96 -14.11 20.76
C ALA A 132 -25.42 -13.66 19.37
N VAL A 133 -24.47 -13.32 18.51
CA VAL A 133 -24.71 -12.89 17.13
C VAL A 133 -23.94 -13.78 16.16
N GLN A 134 -24.64 -14.33 15.17
CA GLN A 134 -24.05 -15.05 14.04
C GLN A 134 -23.99 -14.13 12.83
N PHE A 135 -22.79 -13.88 12.31
CA PHE A 135 -22.58 -13.08 11.11
C PHE A 135 -22.74 -13.95 9.86
N LEU A 136 -23.42 -13.41 8.85
CA LEU A 136 -23.54 -13.97 7.51
C LEU A 136 -23.17 -12.88 6.50
N LEU A 137 -22.57 -13.30 5.39
CA LEU A 137 -22.26 -12.45 4.25
C LEU A 137 -22.95 -13.04 3.02
N GLU A 138 -23.89 -12.30 2.45
CA GLU A 138 -24.72 -12.78 1.32
C GLU A 138 -25.34 -14.16 1.61
N GLY A 139 -25.84 -14.34 2.83
CA GLY A 139 -26.49 -15.56 3.31
C GLY A 139 -25.54 -16.71 3.67
N SER A 140 -24.22 -16.54 3.56
CA SER A 140 -23.23 -17.57 3.87
C SER A 140 -22.40 -17.24 5.12
N PRO A 141 -22.05 -18.22 5.97
CA PRO A 141 -21.10 -18.00 7.06
C PRO A 141 -19.74 -17.54 6.54
N ILE A 142 -19.07 -16.67 7.30
CA ILE A 142 -17.73 -16.17 7.01
C ILE A 142 -16.80 -16.48 8.18
N LYS A 143 -15.49 -16.54 7.93
CA LYS A 143 -14.49 -16.77 8.98
C LYS A 143 -14.03 -15.48 9.65
N THR A 144 -13.87 -14.42 8.88
CA THR A 144 -13.30 -13.13 9.30
C THR A 144 -13.77 -12.03 8.34
N ILE A 145 -13.73 -10.77 8.79
CA ILE A 145 -13.89 -9.58 7.95
C ILE A 145 -12.59 -8.77 7.76
N GLY A 146 -11.49 -9.24 8.33
CA GLY A 146 -10.20 -8.54 8.31
C GLY A 146 -9.09 -9.47 8.80
N ALA A 147 -8.30 -9.00 9.77
CA ALA A 147 -7.12 -9.66 10.34
C ALA A 147 -7.32 -11.09 10.88
N GLY A 148 -8.55 -11.57 11.02
CA GLY A 148 -8.84 -12.87 11.65
C GLY A 148 -8.83 -12.80 13.16
N ALA A 149 -9.15 -11.63 13.72
CA ALA A 149 -9.21 -11.38 15.15
C ALA A 149 -10.31 -12.19 15.84
N VAL A 150 -11.42 -12.43 15.13
CA VAL A 150 -12.59 -13.16 15.63
C VAL A 150 -12.98 -14.25 14.64
N ASP A 151 -13.20 -15.48 15.13
CA ASP A 151 -13.75 -16.56 14.31
C ASP A 151 -15.27 -16.40 14.17
N LEU A 152 -15.70 -15.90 13.02
CA LEU A 152 -17.11 -15.63 12.71
C LEU A 152 -17.88 -16.87 12.23
N THR A 153 -17.25 -18.05 12.15
CA THR A 153 -17.93 -19.30 11.79
C THR A 153 -18.87 -19.81 12.88
N THR A 154 -18.77 -19.23 14.09
CA THR A 154 -19.63 -19.54 15.23
C THR A 154 -20.24 -18.27 15.84
N PRO A 155 -21.37 -18.36 16.57
CA PRO A 155 -22.01 -17.20 17.16
C PRO A 155 -21.12 -16.49 18.20
N VAL A 156 -20.90 -15.20 18.00
CA VAL A 156 -20.06 -14.34 18.84
C VAL A 156 -20.87 -13.81 20.03
N ARG A 157 -20.33 -13.93 21.24
CA ARG A 157 -20.95 -13.41 22.46
C ARG A 157 -20.51 -11.97 22.74
N PRO A 158 -21.36 -11.14 23.36
CA PRO A 158 -20.96 -9.79 23.77
C PRO A 158 -19.78 -9.84 24.73
N SER A 159 -18.90 -8.85 24.61
CA SER A 159 -17.71 -8.69 25.45
C SER A 159 -17.40 -7.21 25.56
N PRO A 160 -16.93 -6.73 26.72
CA PRO A 160 -16.26 -5.43 26.76
C PRO A 160 -15.03 -5.49 25.84
N VAL A 161 -14.82 -4.42 25.09
CA VAL A 161 -13.63 -4.23 24.27
C VAL A 161 -12.76 -3.21 24.97
N THR A 162 -11.57 -3.64 25.38
CA THR A 162 -10.58 -2.83 26.09
C THR A 162 -9.23 -2.96 25.40
N PRO A 163 -8.30 -2.02 25.60
CA PRO A 163 -6.93 -2.14 25.07
C PRO A 163 -6.26 -3.50 25.37
N GLU A 164 -6.51 -4.07 26.55
CA GLU A 164 -5.97 -5.38 26.94
C GLU A 164 -6.51 -6.54 26.09
N LEU A 165 -7.74 -6.42 25.56
CA LEU A 165 -8.31 -7.43 24.65
C LEU A 165 -7.51 -7.51 23.35
N TYR A 166 -7.14 -6.37 22.77
CA TYR A 166 -6.34 -6.33 21.53
C TYR A 166 -5.00 -7.02 21.74
N THR A 167 -4.28 -6.66 22.82
CA THR A 167 -2.99 -7.29 23.15
C THR A 167 -3.15 -8.80 23.30
N LYS A 168 -4.16 -9.25 24.05
CA LYS A 168 -4.42 -10.68 24.27
C LYS A 168 -4.73 -11.42 22.96
N VAL A 169 -5.52 -10.82 22.07
CA VAL A 169 -5.85 -11.42 20.77
C VAL A 169 -4.62 -11.45 19.87
N SER A 170 -3.86 -10.36 19.78
CA SER A 170 -2.63 -10.28 18.98
C SER A 170 -1.63 -11.36 19.38
N THR A 171 -1.32 -11.47 20.68
CA THR A 171 -0.38 -12.48 21.20
C THR A 171 -0.85 -13.91 20.89
N LYS A 172 -2.17 -14.16 20.93
CA LYS A 172 -2.73 -15.48 20.60
C LYS A 172 -2.55 -15.81 19.11
N ILE A 173 -2.78 -14.85 18.23
CA ILE A 173 -2.61 -15.05 16.78
C ILE A 173 -1.13 -15.26 16.46
N GLU A 174 -0.25 -14.45 17.02
CA GLU A 174 1.21 -14.57 16.89
C GLU A 174 1.74 -15.92 17.35
N ALA A 175 1.33 -16.38 18.53
CA ALA A 175 1.75 -17.66 19.07
C ALA A 175 1.30 -18.85 18.19
N ALA A 176 0.19 -18.70 17.46
CA ALA A 176 -0.32 -19.73 16.55
C ALA A 176 0.33 -19.68 15.15
N ALA A 177 1.01 -18.60 14.80
CA ALA A 177 1.45 -18.30 13.44
C ALA A 177 2.76 -19.01 13.01
N GLY A 178 3.58 -19.46 13.96
CA GLY A 178 4.83 -20.17 13.67
C GLY A 178 5.80 -19.34 12.82
N THR A 179 6.07 -19.78 11.58
CA THR A 179 6.95 -19.10 10.62
C THR A 179 6.23 -18.09 9.70
N MET A 180 4.89 -18.12 9.68
CA MET A 180 4.04 -17.20 8.91
C MET A 180 3.28 -16.28 9.87
N LEU A 181 3.84 -15.11 10.13
CA LEU A 181 3.24 -14.12 11.00
C LEU A 181 2.05 -13.42 10.31
N PRO A 182 1.00 -13.04 11.06
CA PRO A 182 -0.07 -12.21 10.50
C PRO A 182 0.47 -10.80 10.21
N TRP A 183 -0.18 -10.10 9.27
CA TRP A 183 0.11 -8.69 8.96
C TRP A 183 0.12 -7.78 10.20
N SER A 184 -0.78 -8.04 11.15
CA SER A 184 -0.90 -7.28 12.40
C SER A 184 0.31 -7.42 13.34
N SER A 185 1.19 -8.40 13.12
CA SER A 185 2.45 -8.50 13.87
C SER A 185 3.54 -7.57 13.37
N TRP A 186 3.35 -7.01 12.18
CA TRP A 186 4.26 -6.02 11.62
C TRP A 186 3.72 -4.61 11.83
N ILE A 187 2.41 -4.42 11.64
CA ILE A 187 1.74 -3.12 11.71
C ILE A 187 0.75 -3.11 12.87
N ASN A 188 0.95 -2.21 13.83
CA ASN A 188 0.09 -2.10 15.02
C ASN A 188 -0.90 -0.92 14.96
N ARG A 189 -0.64 0.07 14.10
CA ARG A 189 -1.47 1.25 13.89
C ARG A 189 -1.51 1.56 12.40
N GLU A 190 -2.67 2.01 11.93
CA GLU A 190 -2.87 2.35 10.53
C GLU A 190 -3.59 3.70 10.42
N GLU A 191 -3.09 4.58 9.57
CA GLU A 191 -3.76 5.82 9.13
C GLU A 191 -4.25 5.64 7.68
N ARG A 192 -5.31 6.33 7.28
CA ARG A 192 -5.94 6.20 5.96
C ARG A 192 -5.87 7.49 5.16
N VAL A 193 -5.54 7.38 3.88
CA VAL A 193 -5.56 8.51 2.94
C VAL A 193 -6.54 8.21 1.81
N GLY A 194 -7.52 9.09 1.64
CA GLY A 194 -8.62 8.92 0.69
C GLY A 194 -8.42 9.67 -0.62
N PHE A 195 -8.61 8.97 -1.73
CA PHE A 195 -8.46 9.47 -3.10
C PHE A 195 -9.82 9.42 -3.82
N ARG A 196 -10.30 10.58 -4.29
CA ARG A 196 -11.57 10.70 -5.01
C ARG A 196 -11.42 10.71 -6.53
N GLU A 197 -10.24 11.05 -7.03
CA GLU A 197 -10.01 11.32 -8.46
C GLU A 197 -9.52 10.12 -9.28
N GLY A 198 -9.09 9.06 -8.61
CA GLY A 198 -8.59 7.85 -9.26
C GLY A 198 -7.95 6.90 -8.26
N PHE A 199 -7.65 5.68 -8.71
CA PHE A 199 -6.88 4.75 -7.89
C PHE A 199 -5.39 4.98 -8.14
N PRO A 200 -4.56 5.12 -7.10
CA PRO A 200 -3.11 5.26 -7.25
C PRO A 200 -2.50 4.14 -8.11
N ASP A 201 -1.79 4.51 -9.16
CA ASP A 201 -1.02 3.59 -9.99
C ASP A 201 0.41 3.41 -9.45
N ARG A 202 1.01 4.49 -8.95
CA ARG A 202 2.29 4.50 -8.22
C ARG A 202 2.26 5.49 -7.08
N VAL A 203 3.02 5.18 -6.03
CA VAL A 203 3.30 6.08 -4.92
C VAL A 203 4.81 6.10 -4.73
N LEU A 204 5.39 7.29 -4.79
CA LEU A 204 6.75 7.59 -4.35
C LEU A 204 6.62 8.42 -3.07
N ALA A 205 7.65 8.39 -2.22
CA ALA A 205 7.72 9.27 -1.08
C ALA A 205 9.13 9.87 -0.95
N ALA A 206 9.17 11.14 -0.58
CA ALA A 206 10.40 11.91 -0.37
C ALA A 206 10.06 13.24 0.30
N ASP A 207 10.97 13.76 1.12
CA ASP A 207 10.94 15.12 1.63
C ASP A 207 11.20 16.12 0.47
N THR A 208 10.11 16.64 -0.09
CA THR A 208 10.13 17.53 -1.25
C THR A 208 10.03 19.00 -0.89
N ASP A 209 9.70 19.32 0.36
CA ASP A 209 9.63 20.68 0.86
C ASP A 209 10.65 21.04 1.96
N GLY A 210 11.47 20.07 2.36
CA GLY A 210 12.63 20.23 3.23
C GLY A 210 12.29 20.28 4.72
N ASP A 211 11.12 19.78 5.14
CA ASP A 211 10.69 19.82 6.54
C ASP A 211 11.04 18.56 7.35
N GLY A 212 11.67 17.58 6.70
CA GLY A 212 12.11 16.32 7.30
C GLY A 212 11.08 15.21 7.33
N ALA A 213 9.85 15.44 6.85
CA ALA A 213 8.85 14.40 6.66
C ALA A 213 8.63 14.15 5.15
N ASP A 214 8.53 12.89 4.77
CA ASP A 214 8.33 12.51 3.37
C ASP A 214 6.88 12.82 2.91
N GLU A 215 6.74 13.56 1.80
CA GLU A 215 5.46 13.70 1.12
C GLU A 215 5.13 12.46 0.28
N LEU A 216 3.84 12.13 0.20
CA LEU A 216 3.34 11.11 -0.72
C LEU A 216 3.10 11.71 -2.10
N ILE A 217 3.89 11.27 -3.07
CA ILE A 217 3.81 11.65 -4.48
C ILE A 217 3.05 10.55 -5.23
N VAL A 218 1.80 10.83 -5.58
CA VAL A 218 0.87 9.81 -6.09
C VAL A 218 0.50 10.10 -7.54
N THR A 219 0.65 9.09 -8.40
CA THR A 219 0.15 9.14 -9.78
C THR A 219 -1.10 8.32 -9.95
N HIS A 220 -2.03 8.79 -10.79
CA HIS A 220 -3.15 7.99 -11.29
C HIS A 220 -3.53 8.46 -12.70
N ASP A 221 -3.63 7.54 -13.65
CA ASP A 221 -3.86 7.87 -15.07
C ASP A 221 -2.90 8.95 -15.57
N LYS A 222 -3.38 10.18 -15.83
CA LYS A 222 -2.57 11.32 -16.30
C LYS A 222 -2.35 12.39 -15.24
N HIS A 223 -2.65 12.08 -13.98
CA HIS A 223 -2.60 13.01 -12.87
C HIS A 223 -1.44 12.64 -11.93
N LEU A 224 -0.87 13.69 -11.35
CA LEU A 224 0.09 13.65 -10.25
C LEU A 224 -0.48 14.52 -9.14
N GLY A 225 -0.49 14.02 -7.91
CA GLY A 225 -0.74 14.85 -6.74
C GLY A 225 0.32 14.60 -5.67
N ILE A 226 0.47 15.57 -4.78
CA ILE A 226 1.37 15.48 -3.64
C ILE A 226 0.54 15.68 -2.37
N TRP A 227 0.63 14.72 -1.46
CA TRP A 227 -0.04 14.73 -0.16
C TRP A 227 1.00 14.91 0.94
N LYS A 228 0.77 15.90 1.79
CA LYS A 228 1.59 16.20 2.96
C LYS A 228 0.82 15.90 4.23
N ARG A 229 1.50 15.37 5.24
CA ARG A 229 0.93 15.15 6.56
C ARG A 229 0.95 16.46 7.36
N GLN A 230 -0.22 16.98 7.72
CA GLN A 230 -0.37 18.24 8.45
C GLN A 230 -1.42 18.09 9.56
N ASP A 231 -1.10 18.52 10.77
CA ASP A 231 -2.00 18.45 11.94
C ASP A 231 -2.56 17.04 12.20
N GLY A 232 -1.77 16.00 11.91
CA GLY A 232 -2.17 14.61 12.11
C GLY A 232 -3.03 14.00 11.01
N ILE A 233 -3.20 14.68 9.87
CA ILE A 233 -3.94 14.19 8.70
C ILE A 233 -3.21 14.47 7.38
N PHE A 234 -3.37 13.59 6.40
CA PHE A 234 -2.88 13.84 5.04
C PHE A 234 -3.78 14.80 4.27
N ARG A 235 -3.19 15.83 3.66
CA ARG A 235 -3.87 16.78 2.77
C ARG A 235 -3.16 16.84 1.43
N GLN A 236 -3.93 16.87 0.34
CA GLN A 236 -3.39 17.14 -0.98
C GLN A 236 -2.96 18.61 -1.04
N VAL A 237 -1.66 18.86 -1.13
CA VAL A 237 -1.08 20.22 -1.16
C VAL A 237 -0.83 20.70 -2.58
N TRP A 238 -0.75 19.78 -3.54
CA TRP A 238 -0.50 20.11 -4.94
C TRP A 238 -1.02 19.05 -5.90
N GLU A 239 -1.33 19.47 -7.12
CA GLU A 239 -1.74 18.58 -8.20
C GLU A 239 -1.39 19.12 -9.60
N ARG A 240 -1.22 18.20 -10.54
CA ARG A 240 -0.98 18.52 -11.94
C ARG A 240 -1.48 17.42 -12.85
N LYS A 241 -2.14 17.83 -13.93
CA LYS A 241 -2.51 16.96 -15.05
C LYS A 241 -1.51 17.05 -16.19
N PHE A 242 -1.16 15.91 -16.77
CA PHE A 242 -0.28 15.76 -17.92
C PHE A 242 -1.02 15.21 -19.15
N ASN A 243 -0.35 15.20 -20.30
CA ASN A 243 -0.92 14.71 -21.56
C ASN A 243 -0.79 13.19 -21.70
N SER A 244 0.28 12.60 -21.15
CA SER A 244 0.47 11.15 -20.99
C SER A 244 0.55 10.75 -19.53
N GLN A 245 0.65 9.44 -19.27
CA GLN A 245 0.85 8.92 -17.92
C GLN A 245 2.21 9.37 -17.36
N PRO A 246 2.27 10.02 -16.18
CA PRO A 246 3.51 10.49 -15.61
C PRO A 246 4.29 9.36 -14.93
N ARG A 247 5.61 9.38 -15.09
CA ARG A 247 6.58 8.65 -14.27
C ARG A 247 7.33 9.66 -13.42
N VAL A 248 7.48 9.39 -12.13
CA VAL A 248 8.01 10.37 -11.19
C VAL A 248 9.23 9.83 -10.47
N LEU A 249 10.20 10.70 -10.25
CA LEU A 249 11.35 10.50 -9.36
C LEU A 249 11.68 11.82 -8.68
N VAL A 250 12.55 11.78 -7.67
CA VAL A 250 13.12 12.97 -7.03
C VAL A 250 14.60 13.08 -7.35
N ALA A 251 15.06 14.30 -7.63
CA ALA A 251 16.46 14.60 -7.88
C ALA A 251 17.03 15.40 -6.70
N PRO A 252 18.03 14.88 -5.98
CA PRO A 252 18.61 15.58 -4.84
C PRO A 252 19.33 16.85 -5.31
N VAL A 253 19.21 17.93 -4.55
CA VAL A 253 19.97 19.17 -4.71
C VAL A 253 20.52 19.62 -3.37
N ASP A 254 21.47 20.54 -3.39
CA ASP A 254 22.08 21.10 -2.19
C ASP A 254 22.61 20.04 -1.22
N LYS A 255 23.33 19.04 -1.76
CA LYS A 255 23.87 17.87 -1.04
C LYS A 255 22.79 17.01 -0.37
N GLY A 256 21.62 16.92 -1.01
CA GLY A 256 20.49 16.12 -0.52
C GLY A 256 19.65 16.82 0.54
N GLN A 257 19.89 18.10 0.83
CA GLN A 257 19.07 18.88 1.78
C GLN A 257 17.73 19.31 1.19
N SER A 258 17.58 19.25 -0.13
CA SER A 258 16.34 19.54 -0.83
C SER A 258 16.28 18.67 -2.08
N CYS A 259 15.11 18.56 -2.69
CA CYS A 259 14.99 17.82 -3.94
C CYS A 259 14.05 18.51 -4.92
N HIS A 260 14.19 18.14 -6.19
CA HIS A 260 13.28 18.52 -7.25
C HIS A 260 12.43 17.32 -7.67
N VAL A 261 11.14 17.55 -7.90
CA VAL A 261 10.22 16.53 -8.43
C VAL A 261 10.37 16.51 -9.95
N VAL A 262 10.81 15.37 -10.49
CA VAL A 262 11.01 15.18 -11.93
C VAL A 262 9.92 14.28 -12.46
N VAL A 263 9.18 14.78 -13.45
CA VAL A 263 8.05 14.08 -14.07
C VAL A 263 8.36 13.80 -15.53
N GLY A 264 8.62 12.53 -15.82
CA GLY A 264 8.77 12.03 -17.19
C GLY A 264 7.43 11.65 -17.80
N THR A 265 7.21 12.10 -19.02
CA THR A 265 6.02 11.83 -19.84
C THR A 265 6.44 11.39 -21.24
N GLU A 266 5.50 11.00 -22.09
CA GLU A 266 5.79 10.76 -23.51
C GLU A 266 6.22 12.05 -24.22
N GLU A 267 5.84 13.23 -23.71
CA GLU A 267 6.19 14.52 -24.31
C GLU A 267 7.55 15.05 -23.88
N GLY A 268 8.01 14.71 -22.67
CA GLY A 268 9.23 15.27 -22.10
C GLY A 268 9.34 15.11 -20.59
N LEU A 269 10.37 15.74 -20.05
CA LEU A 269 10.66 15.83 -18.62
C LEU A 269 10.21 17.20 -18.11
N TYR A 270 9.33 17.23 -17.13
CA TYR A 270 8.94 18.42 -16.38
C TYR A 270 9.66 18.41 -15.04
N ILE A 271 10.16 19.55 -14.60
CA ILE A 271 10.86 19.68 -13.31
C ILE A 271 10.09 20.67 -12.45
N PHE A 272 9.78 20.28 -11.22
CA PHE A 272 9.13 21.11 -10.22
C PHE A 272 9.98 21.20 -8.96
N ALA A 273 9.94 22.35 -8.30
CA ALA A 273 10.58 22.58 -7.02
C ALA A 273 9.59 23.23 -6.06
N TRP A 274 9.70 22.88 -4.79
CA TRP A 274 9.02 23.60 -3.74
C TRP A 274 9.66 24.98 -3.56
N ASP A 275 8.86 26.03 -3.69
CA ASP A 275 9.27 27.40 -3.40
C ASP A 275 8.07 28.21 -2.91
N GLN A 276 8.27 28.99 -1.85
CA GLN A 276 7.26 29.90 -1.26
C GLN A 276 5.90 29.24 -0.96
N GLY A 277 5.90 27.97 -0.53
CA GLY A 277 4.67 27.29 -0.09
C GLY A 277 3.91 26.57 -1.21
N THR A 278 4.51 26.40 -2.40
CA THR A 278 3.91 25.62 -3.50
C THR A 278 4.96 25.04 -4.44
N TYR A 279 4.55 24.12 -5.32
CA TYR A 279 5.45 23.56 -6.34
C TYR A 279 5.36 24.37 -7.63
N ASN A 280 6.50 24.97 -7.99
CA ASN A 280 6.67 25.76 -9.20
C ASN A 280 7.43 24.97 -10.25
N GLN A 281 7.02 25.07 -11.52
CA GLN A 281 7.72 24.42 -12.61
C GLN A 281 9.03 25.19 -12.91
N LEU A 282 10.17 24.56 -12.62
CA LEU A 282 11.49 25.10 -12.93
C LEU A 282 11.81 25.03 -14.42
N GLY A 283 11.38 23.97 -15.09
CA GLY A 283 11.77 23.74 -16.48
C GLY A 283 11.01 22.63 -17.18
N TRP A 284 11.29 22.50 -18.47
CA TRP A 284 10.84 21.40 -19.30
C TRP A 284 11.89 21.05 -20.35
N HIS A 285 12.09 19.75 -20.58
CA HIS A 285 12.96 19.23 -21.62
C HIS A 285 12.22 18.22 -22.48
N GLY A 286 12.13 18.50 -23.78
CA GLY A 286 11.62 17.53 -24.74
C GLY A 286 12.56 16.34 -24.85
N ILE A 287 11.99 15.13 -24.87
CA ILE A 287 12.75 13.90 -25.09
C ILE A 287 12.52 13.46 -26.54
N GLY A 288 13.59 13.34 -27.32
CA GLY A 288 13.53 13.06 -28.76
C GLY A 288 13.16 11.62 -29.13
N GLY A 289 12.63 10.83 -28.19
CA GLY A 289 12.49 9.37 -28.28
C GLY A 289 11.51 8.82 -27.26
N VAL A 290 11.54 7.51 -27.05
CA VAL A 290 10.70 6.84 -26.05
C VAL A 290 11.44 6.78 -24.72
N LEU A 291 10.80 7.24 -23.65
CA LEU A 291 11.34 7.17 -22.30
C LEU A 291 11.34 5.73 -21.77
N VAL A 292 12.50 5.08 -21.76
CA VAL A 292 12.65 3.69 -21.29
C VAL A 292 12.71 3.62 -19.76
N ASP A 293 13.53 4.48 -19.16
CA ASP A 293 13.74 4.58 -17.72
C ASP A 293 14.32 5.94 -17.34
N MET A 294 14.30 6.27 -16.04
CA MET A 294 14.92 7.47 -15.51
C MET A 294 15.47 7.20 -14.12
N ALA A 295 16.56 7.90 -13.78
CA ALA A 295 17.11 7.95 -12.43
C ALA A 295 17.64 9.35 -12.15
N ALA A 296 17.89 9.67 -10.89
CA ALA A 296 18.59 10.88 -10.50
C ALA A 296 19.47 10.62 -9.27
N GLY A 297 20.54 11.39 -9.16
CA GLY A 297 21.52 11.33 -8.09
C GLY A 297 22.73 12.20 -8.40
N ASP A 298 23.59 12.45 -7.43
CA ASP A 298 24.82 13.24 -7.58
C ASP A 298 25.97 12.38 -8.10
N THR A 299 25.89 12.02 -9.38
CA THR A 299 26.88 11.19 -10.06
C THR A 299 28.24 11.86 -10.25
N THR A 300 28.39 13.10 -9.80
CA THR A 300 29.61 13.91 -9.97
C THR A 300 30.20 14.40 -8.65
N GLY A 301 29.57 14.10 -7.51
CA GLY A 301 30.00 14.52 -6.18
C GLY A 301 29.97 16.03 -5.95
N THR A 302 29.13 16.76 -6.68
CA THR A 302 29.08 18.24 -6.64
C THR A 302 28.09 18.77 -5.61
N GLY A 303 27.28 17.89 -5.01
CA GLY A 303 26.10 18.19 -4.24
C GLY A 303 24.88 18.57 -5.08
N ARG A 304 24.95 18.39 -6.40
CA ARG A 304 23.86 18.76 -7.33
C ARG A 304 23.48 17.55 -8.15
N GLY A 305 22.34 16.95 -7.86
CA GLY A 305 21.88 15.76 -8.55
C GLY A 305 21.70 16.00 -10.05
N GLN A 306 22.16 15.03 -10.83
CA GLN A 306 21.89 14.91 -12.24
C GLN A 306 20.58 14.14 -12.47
N ILE A 307 19.91 14.45 -13.58
CA ILE A 307 18.78 13.66 -14.09
C ILE A 307 19.31 12.83 -15.26
N LEU A 308 19.09 11.52 -15.21
CA LEU A 308 19.48 10.57 -16.25
C LEU A 308 18.21 10.01 -16.88
N ALA A 309 18.09 10.08 -18.20
CA ALA A 309 16.99 9.44 -18.93
C ALA A 309 17.54 8.46 -19.96
N LEU A 310 17.02 7.23 -19.91
CA LEU A 310 17.23 6.22 -20.93
C LEU A 310 16.26 6.47 -22.09
N ILE A 311 16.81 6.73 -23.28
CA ILE A 311 16.01 7.03 -24.46
C ILE A 311 16.15 5.90 -25.49
N GLY A 312 15.02 5.28 -25.83
CA GLY A 312 14.90 4.23 -26.84
C GLY A 312 14.51 4.79 -28.21
N ALA A 313 14.73 3.97 -29.25
CA ALA A 313 14.30 4.28 -30.63
C ALA A 313 12.77 4.37 -30.76
N HIS A 314 12.29 5.17 -31.71
CA HIS A 314 10.87 5.20 -32.09
C HIS A 314 10.45 3.87 -32.74
N GLY A 315 9.58 3.09 -32.07
CA GLY A 315 9.00 1.87 -32.61
C GLY A 315 8.33 1.00 -31.55
N ARG A 316 7.12 0.48 -31.84
CA ARG A 316 6.42 -0.46 -30.96
C ARG A 316 7.09 -1.83 -31.02
N THR A 317 7.97 -2.14 -30.07
CA THR A 317 8.38 -3.52 -29.80
C THR A 317 7.77 -3.96 -28.47
N ASN A 318 7.26 -5.21 -28.41
CA ASN A 318 6.59 -5.78 -27.24
C ASN A 318 7.58 -6.33 -26.18
N VAL A 319 8.86 -6.01 -26.30
CA VAL A 319 9.93 -6.31 -25.33
C VAL A 319 10.41 -4.95 -24.80
N ARG A 320 10.69 -4.79 -23.50
CA ARG A 320 11.22 -3.52 -22.96
C ARG A 320 12.39 -3.09 -23.85
N ALA A 321 12.18 -2.00 -24.58
CA ALA A 321 13.15 -1.52 -25.54
C ALA A 321 14.42 -1.11 -24.80
N GLU A 322 15.54 -1.61 -25.27
CA GLU A 322 16.86 -1.18 -24.86
C GLU A 322 17.08 0.29 -25.24
N SER A 323 17.77 1.03 -24.37
CA SER A 323 18.14 2.42 -24.68
C SER A 323 19.18 2.46 -25.78
N ASN A 324 19.03 3.43 -26.68
CA ASN A 324 20.09 3.77 -27.62
C ASN A 324 21.13 4.69 -26.97
N SER A 325 20.66 5.59 -26.11
CA SER A 325 21.52 6.54 -25.41
C SER A 325 20.96 6.90 -24.03
N VAL A 326 21.86 7.39 -23.18
CA VAL A 326 21.54 7.98 -21.88
C VAL A 326 21.78 9.47 -21.97
N ILE A 327 20.75 10.27 -21.76
CA ILE A 327 20.87 11.73 -21.71
C ILE A 327 20.98 12.15 -20.25
N ILE A 328 21.97 13.00 -19.95
CA ILE A 328 22.27 13.47 -18.61
C ILE A 328 22.10 14.99 -18.56
N TRP A 329 21.20 15.46 -17.70
CA TRP A 329 21.02 16.86 -17.37
C TRP A 329 21.60 17.16 -15.99
N GLU A 330 22.24 18.32 -15.87
CA GLU A 330 22.88 18.78 -14.64
C GLU A 330 22.23 20.08 -14.17
N TRP A 331 22.00 20.18 -12.86
CA TRP A 331 21.51 21.40 -12.22
C TRP A 331 22.59 22.48 -12.17
N ASN A 332 22.35 23.64 -12.78
CA ASN A 332 23.31 24.74 -12.76
C ASN A 332 23.09 25.76 -11.61
N GLY A 333 22.00 25.62 -10.85
CA GLY A 333 21.56 26.59 -9.83
C GLY A 333 20.26 27.32 -10.18
N GLU A 334 19.82 27.25 -11.44
CA GLU A 334 18.58 27.87 -11.93
C GLU A 334 17.72 26.92 -12.77
N THR A 335 18.36 26.09 -13.61
CA THR A 335 17.69 25.08 -14.45
C THR A 335 18.58 23.85 -14.62
N TYR A 336 17.96 22.75 -15.06
CA TYR A 336 18.69 21.62 -15.62
C TYR A 336 19.15 21.95 -17.04
N ILE A 337 20.41 21.63 -17.35
CA ILE A 337 21.00 21.78 -18.69
C ILE A 337 21.52 20.43 -19.17
N MET A 338 21.23 20.10 -20.43
CA MET A 338 21.79 18.90 -21.05
C MET A 338 23.31 19.04 -21.11
N LYS A 339 24.02 18.14 -20.43
CA LYS A 339 25.49 18.16 -20.39
C LYS A 339 26.10 17.11 -21.29
N ARG A 340 25.50 15.92 -21.32
CA ARG A 340 26.09 14.72 -21.93
C ARG A 340 25.03 13.84 -22.53
N GLU A 341 25.45 13.14 -23.57
CA GLU A 341 24.83 11.94 -24.08
C GLU A 341 25.89 10.84 -23.97
N VAL A 342 25.52 9.71 -23.37
CA VAL A 342 26.43 8.58 -23.15
C VAL A 342 25.91 7.37 -23.93
N ASP A 343 26.80 6.77 -24.70
CA ASP A 343 26.50 5.65 -25.58
C ASP A 343 26.72 4.31 -24.83
N PHE A 344 25.80 3.97 -23.94
CA PHE A 344 25.63 2.60 -23.46
C PHE A 344 24.17 2.20 -23.47
N ASN A 345 23.94 0.89 -23.56
CA ASN A 345 22.61 0.31 -23.62
C ASN A 345 22.18 -0.23 -22.26
N ALA A 346 21.03 0.23 -21.78
CA ALA A 346 20.39 -0.26 -20.58
C ALA A 346 18.86 -0.37 -20.78
N GLN A 347 18.25 -1.31 -20.08
CA GLN A 347 16.81 -1.42 -19.90
C GLN A 347 16.35 -0.78 -18.58
N ARG A 348 17.26 -0.72 -17.60
CA ARG A 348 17.06 -0.11 -16.28
C ARG A 348 18.34 0.56 -15.81
N ILE A 349 18.17 1.65 -15.07
CA ILE A 349 19.25 2.32 -14.36
C ILE A 349 18.86 2.57 -12.90
N LEU A 350 19.84 2.45 -12.02
CA LEU A 350 19.80 2.94 -10.65
C LEU A 350 21.03 3.82 -10.43
N VAL A 351 20.90 4.81 -9.55
CA VAL A 351 21.97 5.74 -9.20
C VAL A 351 22.12 5.70 -7.68
N GLU A 352 23.32 5.37 -7.20
CA GLU A 352 23.63 5.20 -5.77
C GLU A 352 25.15 5.24 -5.56
N ASP A 353 25.62 5.83 -4.46
CA ASP A 353 27.02 5.77 -3.99
C ASP A 353 27.36 4.37 -3.43
N ILE A 354 27.41 3.38 -4.32
CA ILE A 354 27.64 1.96 -3.96
C ILE A 354 29.06 1.72 -3.46
N ASN A 355 30.03 2.53 -3.88
CA ASN A 355 31.43 2.39 -3.47
C ASN A 355 31.80 3.26 -2.23
N SER A 356 30.89 4.16 -1.82
CA SER A 356 31.04 5.12 -0.71
C SER A 356 32.17 6.13 -0.91
N ASP A 357 32.35 6.65 -2.13
CA ASP A 357 33.34 7.69 -2.47
C ASP A 357 32.75 9.10 -2.52
N GLY A 358 31.43 9.23 -2.32
CA GLY A 358 30.68 10.48 -2.34
C GLY A 358 30.20 10.91 -3.73
N CYS A 359 30.41 10.08 -4.76
CA CYS A 359 29.78 10.22 -6.06
C CYS A 359 28.85 9.03 -6.31
N ASP A 360 27.65 9.28 -6.81
CA ASP A 360 26.76 8.17 -7.14
C ASP A 360 27.26 7.43 -8.40
N GLU A 361 27.32 6.11 -8.31
CA GLU A 361 27.52 5.23 -9.46
C GLU A 361 26.26 5.11 -10.31
N ILE A 362 26.44 4.88 -11.61
CA ILE A 362 25.34 4.48 -12.50
C ILE A 362 25.36 2.96 -12.63
N LEU A 363 24.34 2.30 -12.10
CA LEU A 363 24.12 0.87 -12.21
C LEU A 363 23.21 0.59 -13.42
N ALA A 364 23.80 0.20 -14.53
CA ALA A 364 23.12 -0.04 -15.80
C ALA A 364 22.85 -1.53 -16.00
N ILE A 365 21.58 -1.90 -16.26
CA ILE A 365 21.15 -3.28 -16.43
C ILE A 365 20.58 -3.50 -17.82
N ASN A 366 21.05 -4.54 -18.50
CA ASN A 366 20.54 -5.02 -19.78
C ASN A 366 20.51 -6.56 -19.81
N GLN A 367 20.33 -7.14 -21.00
CA GLN A 367 20.29 -8.60 -21.17
C GLN A 367 21.64 -9.27 -20.94
N ASP A 368 22.74 -8.54 -21.04
CA ASP A 368 24.11 -9.04 -20.84
C ASP A 368 24.55 -8.95 -19.38
N GLY A 369 23.80 -8.24 -18.54
CA GLY A 369 23.96 -8.20 -17.09
C GLY A 369 23.95 -6.79 -16.50
N LEU A 370 24.72 -6.64 -15.42
CA LEU A 370 24.91 -5.38 -14.71
C LEU A 370 26.30 -4.81 -15.02
N THR A 371 26.33 -3.54 -15.42
CA THR A 371 27.55 -2.74 -15.55
C THR A 371 27.46 -1.53 -14.62
N VAL A 372 28.55 -1.23 -13.93
CA VAL A 372 28.67 -0.11 -13.00
C VAL A 372 29.59 0.94 -13.63
N PHE A 373 29.10 2.16 -13.78
CA PHE A 373 29.85 3.29 -14.30
C PHE A 373 30.08 4.33 -13.21
N SER A 374 31.34 4.70 -12.98
CA SER A 374 31.71 5.78 -12.06
C SER A 374 32.22 7.00 -12.82
N TRP A 375 32.06 8.18 -12.24
CA TRP A 375 32.57 9.42 -12.78
C TRP A 375 34.07 9.57 -12.52
N GLN A 376 34.85 9.83 -13.58
CA GLN A 376 36.31 10.00 -13.51
C GLN A 376 36.75 11.44 -13.86
N GLY A 377 35.92 12.44 -13.54
CA GLY A 377 36.21 13.86 -13.76
C GLY A 377 36.02 14.37 -15.20
N ALA A 378 36.07 13.49 -16.20
CA ALA A 378 35.83 13.86 -17.61
C ALA A 378 34.78 12.99 -18.30
N ALA A 379 34.67 11.72 -17.91
CA ALA A 379 33.75 10.74 -18.49
C ALA A 379 33.29 9.74 -17.42
N TYR A 380 32.17 9.09 -17.70
CA TYR A 380 31.74 7.89 -16.99
C TYR A 380 32.53 6.70 -17.54
N VAL A 381 33.13 5.92 -16.63
CA VAL A 381 33.99 4.77 -16.98
C VAL A 381 33.44 3.54 -16.28
N GLU A 382 33.42 2.41 -16.98
CA GLU A 382 33.08 1.12 -16.38
C GLU A 382 34.11 0.78 -15.29
N THR A 383 33.65 0.66 -14.05
CA THR A 383 34.48 0.34 -12.87
C THR A 383 34.25 -1.07 -12.36
N ALA A 384 33.06 -1.62 -12.58
CA ALA A 384 32.75 -3.01 -12.31
C ALA A 384 31.68 -3.53 -13.27
N SER A 385 31.63 -4.84 -13.40
CA SER A 385 30.52 -5.53 -14.05
C SER A 385 30.26 -6.85 -13.35
N ASN A 386 29.02 -7.32 -13.44
CA ASN A 386 28.64 -8.64 -12.98
C ASN A 386 27.92 -9.39 -14.12
N PRO A 387 28.67 -10.20 -14.90
CA PRO A 387 28.16 -10.88 -16.09
C PRO A 387 27.38 -12.16 -15.78
N VAL A 388 27.24 -12.55 -14.50
CA VAL A 388 26.49 -13.77 -14.11
C VAL A 388 24.98 -13.54 -14.15
N PHE A 389 24.55 -12.31 -14.42
CA PHE A 389 23.17 -11.93 -14.60
C PHE A 389 22.89 -11.72 -16.08
N GLY A 390 21.79 -12.28 -16.57
CA GLY A 390 21.47 -12.27 -18.00
C GLY A 390 20.03 -12.65 -18.28
N ALA A 391 19.13 -12.12 -17.47
CA ALA A 391 17.71 -12.39 -17.58
C ALA A 391 17.02 -11.15 -18.16
N ALA A 392 16.04 -11.35 -19.03
CA ALA A 392 15.24 -10.25 -19.59
C ALA A 392 14.50 -9.43 -18.52
N TYR A 393 14.38 -9.98 -17.30
CA TYR A 393 13.78 -9.32 -16.15
C TYR A 393 14.66 -9.48 -14.92
N ALA A 394 15.04 -8.36 -14.32
CA ALA A 394 15.61 -8.29 -12.99
C ALA A 394 14.96 -7.15 -12.19
N ALA A 395 14.72 -7.39 -10.91
CA ALA A 395 14.39 -6.37 -9.94
C ALA A 395 15.65 -6.04 -9.13
N ILE A 396 15.88 -4.75 -8.91
CA ILE A 396 17.01 -4.24 -8.16
C ILE A 396 16.58 -3.15 -7.19
N LEU A 397 17.29 -3.05 -6.09
CA LEU A 397 17.26 -1.91 -5.17
C LEU A 397 18.60 -1.77 -4.48
N THR A 398 18.82 -0.63 -3.86
CA THR A 398 19.91 -0.38 -2.92
C THR A 398 19.35 -0.06 -1.55
N ALA A 399 20.04 -0.52 -0.50
CA ALA A 399 19.72 -0.19 0.88
C ALA A 399 20.86 -0.62 1.80
N ASP A 400 21.08 0.12 2.89
CA ASP A 400 21.95 -0.32 3.97
C ASP A 400 21.25 -1.43 4.77
N LEU A 401 21.54 -2.69 4.44
CA LEU A 401 21.00 -3.88 5.09
C LEU A 401 21.93 -4.38 6.21
N THR A 402 23.17 -3.90 6.27
CA THR A 402 24.17 -4.29 7.28
C THR A 402 24.26 -3.32 8.45
N GLY A 403 23.71 -2.12 8.32
CA GLY A 403 23.76 -1.05 9.30
C GLY A 403 25.12 -0.36 9.38
N ASP A 404 25.96 -0.47 8.35
CA ASP A 404 27.31 0.12 8.32
C ASP A 404 27.37 1.50 7.65
N GLY A 405 26.21 2.02 7.22
CA GLY A 405 26.05 3.29 6.52
C GLY A 405 26.39 3.22 5.03
N ARG A 406 26.67 2.03 4.48
CA ARG A 406 26.92 1.82 3.04
C ARG A 406 25.76 1.05 2.44
N PRO A 407 25.29 1.44 1.24
CA PRO A 407 24.23 0.70 0.59
C PRO A 407 24.75 -0.65 0.08
N GLU A 408 23.99 -1.71 0.33
CA GLU A 408 24.09 -2.97 -0.40
C GLU A 408 23.28 -2.90 -1.70
N LEU A 409 23.70 -3.66 -2.71
CA LEU A 409 22.94 -3.91 -3.92
C LEU A 409 22.18 -5.23 -3.81
N ILE A 410 20.85 -5.17 -3.93
CA ILE A 410 19.97 -6.32 -3.93
C ILE A 410 19.54 -6.62 -5.35
N ILE A 411 19.63 -7.89 -5.76
CA ILE A 411 19.26 -8.34 -7.10
C ILE A 411 18.36 -9.56 -7.03
N ARG A 412 17.34 -9.55 -7.88
CA ARG A 412 16.49 -10.68 -8.18
C ARG A 412 16.29 -10.82 -9.67
N ASP A 413 16.93 -11.82 -10.28
CA ASP A 413 16.81 -12.10 -11.70
C ASP A 413 15.69 -13.12 -12.01
N SER A 414 15.27 -13.22 -13.28
CA SER A 414 14.21 -14.15 -13.69
C SER A 414 14.66 -15.55 -14.08
N ASN A 415 15.97 -15.79 -14.15
CA ASN A 415 16.54 -17.10 -14.44
C ASN A 415 16.76 -17.92 -13.15
N SER A 416 16.65 -17.27 -12.00
CA SER A 416 16.96 -17.81 -10.68
C SER A 416 15.78 -17.59 -9.71
N PRO A 417 15.47 -18.57 -8.83
CA PRO A 417 14.49 -18.37 -7.76
C PRO A 417 15.08 -17.63 -6.55
N TYR A 418 16.36 -17.24 -6.60
CA TYR A 418 17.10 -16.70 -5.47
C TYR A 418 17.12 -15.16 -5.44
N LEU A 419 17.26 -14.62 -4.24
CA LEU A 419 17.67 -13.24 -3.99
C LEU A 419 19.17 -13.21 -3.73
N TYR A 420 19.84 -12.17 -4.20
CA TYR A 420 21.26 -11.96 -3.97
C TYR A 420 21.51 -10.57 -3.38
N VAL A 421 22.45 -10.51 -2.44
CA VAL A 421 22.90 -9.25 -1.84
C VAL A 421 24.40 -9.11 -2.07
N TYR A 422 24.79 -7.98 -2.63
CA TYR A 422 26.15 -7.59 -2.96
C TYR A 422 26.54 -6.35 -2.16
N THR A 423 27.81 -6.26 -1.81
CA THR A 423 28.43 -5.06 -1.24
C THR A 423 29.67 -4.73 -2.06
N TRP A 424 30.08 -3.47 -2.05
CA TRP A 424 31.29 -3.05 -2.74
C TRP A 424 32.54 -3.34 -1.90
N GLN A 425 33.40 -4.24 -2.37
CA GLN A 425 34.64 -4.61 -1.71
C GLN A 425 35.76 -4.81 -2.73
N GLN A 426 36.97 -4.38 -2.37
CA GLN A 426 38.18 -4.61 -3.18
C GLN A 426 38.08 -4.09 -4.62
N GLY A 427 37.32 -3.01 -4.85
CA GLY A 427 37.15 -2.39 -6.16
C GLY A 427 36.11 -3.07 -7.06
N GLY A 428 35.19 -3.86 -6.50
CA GLY A 428 34.06 -4.40 -7.25
C GLY A 428 32.94 -4.95 -6.37
N LEU A 429 31.90 -5.48 -7.01
CA LEU A 429 30.75 -6.08 -6.33
C LEU A 429 31.08 -7.48 -5.81
N CYS A 430 30.96 -7.69 -4.50
CA CYS A 430 31.13 -8.98 -3.85
C CYS A 430 29.80 -9.49 -3.27
N LYS A 431 29.41 -10.71 -3.63
CA LYS A 431 28.20 -11.34 -3.07
C LYS A 431 28.44 -11.70 -1.60
N ILE A 432 27.64 -11.13 -0.70
CA ILE A 432 27.70 -11.44 0.74
C ILE A 432 26.57 -12.35 1.21
N TRP A 433 25.50 -12.45 0.42
CA TRP A 433 24.40 -13.33 0.75
C TRP A 433 23.62 -13.80 -0.48
N GLN A 434 23.01 -14.97 -0.32
CA GLN A 434 22.05 -15.56 -1.25
C GLN A 434 20.92 -16.15 -0.43
N GLY A 435 19.68 -15.77 -0.74
CA GLY A 435 18.49 -16.31 -0.10
C GLY A 435 18.26 -17.77 -0.42
N ALA A 436 17.55 -18.48 0.46
CA ALA A 436 16.99 -19.79 0.13
C ALA A 436 15.84 -19.63 -0.89
N PRO A 437 15.54 -20.67 -1.70
CA PRO A 437 14.35 -20.64 -2.54
C PRO A 437 13.11 -20.48 -1.66
N CYS A 438 12.18 -19.63 -2.08
CA CYS A 438 10.91 -19.46 -1.39
C CYS A 438 9.88 -20.48 -1.91
N ASP A 439 9.29 -21.29 -1.02
CA ASP A 439 8.31 -22.32 -1.40
C ASP A 439 7.05 -21.76 -2.08
N VAL A 440 6.58 -20.59 -1.63
CA VAL A 440 5.44 -19.88 -2.26
C VAL A 440 5.83 -19.12 -3.53
N GLY A 441 7.12 -19.10 -3.86
CA GLY A 441 7.68 -18.34 -4.98
C GLY A 441 7.66 -16.84 -4.70
N LEU A 442 8.75 -16.16 -5.04
CA LEU A 442 8.80 -14.71 -4.94
C LEU A 442 8.12 -14.07 -6.17
N SER A 443 7.69 -12.81 -6.08
CA SER A 443 7.25 -11.93 -7.18
C SER A 443 8.22 -10.76 -7.39
N TRP A 444 8.14 -9.99 -8.47
CA TRP A 444 9.18 -9.04 -8.88
C TRP A 444 9.40 -7.82 -7.98
N GLU A 445 8.46 -7.52 -7.10
CA GLU A 445 8.55 -6.34 -6.23
C GLU A 445 9.41 -6.63 -5.01
N LEU A 446 10.37 -5.74 -4.78
CA LEU A 446 11.27 -5.74 -3.64
C LEU A 446 11.23 -4.37 -2.98
N PHE A 447 11.40 -4.36 -1.67
CA PHE A 447 11.44 -3.15 -0.85
C PHE A 447 12.55 -3.28 0.18
N ALA A 448 13.09 -2.15 0.62
CA ALA A 448 13.85 -2.06 1.84
C ALA A 448 13.09 -1.13 2.79
N GLY A 449 12.99 -1.53 4.06
CA GLY A 449 12.23 -0.75 5.04
C GLY A 449 12.25 -1.41 6.41
N PRO A 450 11.32 -1.03 7.31
CA PRO A 450 11.36 -1.44 8.70
C PRO A 450 11.14 -2.95 8.82
N GLY A 451 12.15 -3.67 9.29
CA GLY A 451 12.02 -5.08 9.65
C GLY A 451 11.17 -5.28 10.91
N LEU A 452 10.95 -6.55 11.26
CA LEU A 452 10.16 -6.92 12.44
C LEU A 452 10.80 -6.49 13.78
N ASN A 453 12.09 -6.16 13.77
CA ASN A 453 12.82 -5.64 14.93
C ASN A 453 13.10 -4.12 14.84
N GLY A 454 12.56 -3.42 13.83
CA GLY A 454 12.77 -1.99 13.59
C GLY A 454 14.01 -1.61 12.77
N GLN A 455 14.94 -2.54 12.54
CA GLN A 455 16.10 -2.33 11.65
C GLN A 455 15.70 -2.54 10.19
N THR A 456 16.44 -1.94 9.26
CA THR A 456 16.24 -2.14 7.83
C THR A 456 16.28 -3.62 7.47
N ALA A 457 15.26 -4.08 6.74
CA ALA A 457 15.15 -5.43 6.23
C ALA A 457 14.83 -5.40 4.74
N LEU A 458 15.24 -6.46 4.04
CA LEU A 458 14.82 -6.71 2.68
C LEU A 458 13.45 -7.38 2.70
N ILE A 459 12.47 -6.80 2.02
CA ILE A 459 11.11 -7.29 1.92
C ILE A 459 10.83 -7.66 0.47
N ALA A 460 10.41 -8.90 0.23
CA ALA A 460 10.08 -9.40 -1.10
C ALA A 460 8.62 -9.82 -1.18
N ASN A 461 7.92 -9.34 -2.20
CA ASN A 461 6.58 -9.82 -2.50
C ASN A 461 6.62 -11.29 -2.94
N THR A 462 5.54 -12.05 -2.70
CA THR A 462 5.41 -13.44 -3.13
C THR A 462 4.38 -13.60 -4.25
N GLN A 463 4.24 -14.80 -4.80
CA GLN A 463 3.16 -15.07 -5.77
C GLN A 463 1.78 -15.14 -5.09
N GLU A 464 1.75 -15.34 -3.77
CA GLU A 464 0.55 -15.27 -2.98
C GLU A 464 0.27 -13.80 -2.61
N ARG A 465 -0.89 -13.28 -3.05
CA ARG A 465 -1.27 -11.89 -2.77
C ARG A 465 -1.37 -11.64 -1.28
N GLY A 466 -0.83 -10.52 -0.81
CA GLY A 466 -0.80 -10.18 0.61
C GLY A 466 0.25 -10.94 1.42
N CYS A 467 1.08 -11.77 0.79
CA CYS A 467 2.15 -12.50 1.45
C CYS A 467 3.52 -11.95 1.06
N TYR A 468 4.35 -11.65 2.07
CA TYR A 468 5.66 -11.04 1.94
C TYR A 468 6.71 -11.84 2.70
N MET A 469 7.89 -11.99 2.13
CA MET A 469 9.06 -12.51 2.81
C MET A 469 9.88 -11.35 3.36
N VAL A 470 10.20 -11.38 4.65
CA VAL A 470 11.07 -10.41 5.31
C VAL A 470 12.39 -11.11 5.66
N TYR A 471 13.47 -10.56 5.11
CA TYR A 471 14.84 -11.01 5.28
C TYR A 471 15.60 -9.98 6.12
N GLN A 472 15.99 -10.40 7.31
CA GLN A 472 16.60 -9.53 8.30
C GLN A 472 18.03 -10.00 8.60
N ARG A 473 18.99 -9.07 8.52
CA ARG A 473 20.37 -9.32 8.92
C ARG A 473 20.45 -9.34 10.45
N GLY A 474 20.77 -10.48 11.04
CA GLY A 474 21.30 -10.56 12.41
C GLY A 474 22.83 -10.44 12.41
N GLU A 475 23.45 -10.44 13.60
CA GLU A 475 24.91 -10.28 13.76
C GLU A 475 25.71 -11.24 12.84
N ASP A 476 25.38 -12.54 12.88
CA ASP A 476 26.12 -13.58 12.13
C ASP A 476 25.29 -14.29 11.05
N SER A 477 23.99 -14.03 10.95
CA SER A 477 23.09 -14.79 10.07
C SER A 477 21.89 -14.01 9.59
N TRP A 478 21.32 -14.42 8.46
CA TRP A 478 20.06 -13.86 7.96
C TRP A 478 18.88 -14.65 8.53
N GLN A 479 17.95 -13.93 9.14
CA GLN A 479 16.68 -14.46 9.60
C GLN A 479 15.62 -14.23 8.52
N THR A 480 14.77 -15.23 8.31
CA THR A 480 13.69 -15.16 7.31
C THR A 480 12.35 -15.42 7.98
N LYS A 481 11.39 -14.54 7.74
CA LYS A 481 10.01 -14.63 8.22
C LYS A 481 9.07 -14.39 7.05
N ALA A 482 7.93 -15.08 7.03
CA ALA A 482 6.83 -14.74 6.14
C ALA A 482 5.80 -13.92 6.90
N ILE A 483 5.22 -12.92 6.25
CA ILE A 483 4.13 -12.10 6.76
C ILE A 483 2.96 -12.25 5.80
N THR A 484 1.78 -12.59 6.32
CA THR A 484 0.57 -12.79 5.51
C THR A 484 -0.56 -11.90 5.98
N GLY A 485 -1.09 -11.12 5.05
CA GLY A 485 -2.30 -10.36 5.20
C GLY A 485 -3.53 -11.13 4.73
N THR A 486 -4.68 -10.76 5.25
CA THR A 486 -5.97 -11.40 4.97
C THR A 486 -6.85 -10.57 4.03
N SER A 487 -6.42 -9.36 3.66
CA SER A 487 -7.21 -8.38 2.91
C SER A 487 -6.55 -8.00 1.57
N GLY A 488 -5.56 -8.78 1.13
CA GLY A 488 -4.85 -8.54 -0.13
C GLY A 488 -3.98 -7.29 -0.07
N GLU A 489 -3.27 -7.11 1.02
CA GLU A 489 -2.32 -6.03 1.26
C GLU A 489 -1.27 -5.96 0.14
N GLU A 490 -1.07 -4.77 -0.40
CA GLU A 490 -0.13 -4.47 -1.47
C GLU A 490 0.70 -3.24 -1.10
N ILE A 491 1.96 -3.46 -0.74
CA ILE A 491 2.94 -2.42 -0.44
C ILE A 491 3.20 -1.59 -1.70
N LEU A 492 3.12 -0.26 -1.55
CA LEU A 492 3.35 0.71 -2.61
C LEU A 492 4.72 1.39 -2.45
N THR A 493 5.08 1.78 -1.22
CA THR A 493 6.39 2.34 -0.87
C THR A 493 6.62 2.25 0.65
N MET A 494 7.82 2.57 1.10
CA MET A 494 8.18 2.74 2.52
C MET A 494 8.93 4.07 2.67
N ALA A 495 8.59 4.85 3.69
CA ALA A 495 9.07 6.22 3.85
C ALA A 495 8.72 6.77 5.23
N ASP A 496 9.50 7.74 5.71
CA ASP A 496 9.27 8.44 6.99
C ASP A 496 8.28 9.58 6.77
N VAL A 497 6.98 9.30 6.86
CA VAL A 497 5.94 10.25 6.46
C VAL A 497 5.44 11.11 7.62
N ASP A 498 5.95 10.88 8.83
CA ASP A 498 5.67 11.72 10.00
C ASP A 498 6.90 12.41 10.60
N GLY A 499 8.09 12.18 10.04
CA GLY A 499 9.34 12.87 10.34
C GLY A 499 10.01 12.38 11.62
N ASP A 500 9.73 11.16 12.08
CA ASP A 500 10.28 10.59 13.31
C ASP A 500 11.61 9.84 13.12
N GLY A 501 12.08 9.73 11.87
CA GLY A 501 13.28 9.02 11.45
C GLY A 501 13.07 7.53 11.21
N LYS A 502 11.85 7.00 11.36
CA LYS A 502 11.47 5.62 11.05
C LYS A 502 10.59 5.62 9.81
N MET A 503 10.76 4.59 8.99
CA MET A 503 9.90 4.41 7.82
C MET A 503 8.58 3.77 8.21
N GLU A 504 7.48 4.35 7.75
CA GLU A 504 6.17 3.71 7.67
C GLU A 504 6.06 2.85 6.41
N ILE A 505 5.09 1.94 6.43
CA ILE A 505 4.73 1.10 5.29
C ILE A 505 3.50 1.71 4.62
N ILE A 506 3.64 2.18 3.39
CA ILE A 506 2.53 2.72 2.61
C ILE A 506 2.01 1.59 1.73
N PHE A 507 0.74 1.23 1.91
CA PHE A 507 0.15 0.08 1.22
C PHE A 507 -1.32 0.33 0.86
N ARG A 508 -1.88 -0.54 0.04
CA ARG A 508 -3.31 -0.58 -0.27
C ARG A 508 -3.88 -1.97 -0.02
N ARG A 509 -5.21 -2.05 0.09
CA ARG A 509 -5.96 -3.30 0.16
C ARG A 509 -6.86 -3.44 -1.06
N TRP A 510 -7.28 -4.66 -1.35
CA TRP A 510 -8.31 -4.88 -2.37
C TRP A 510 -9.58 -4.13 -1.99
N GLN A 511 -10.13 -3.40 -2.96
CA GLN A 511 -11.29 -2.54 -2.77
C GLN A 511 -12.22 -2.67 -3.96
N LEU A 512 -13.52 -2.53 -3.71
CA LEU A 512 -14.50 -2.53 -4.78
C LEU A 512 -14.27 -1.34 -5.73
N LEU A 513 -14.30 -1.61 -7.04
CA LEU A 513 -14.22 -0.56 -8.06
C LEU A 513 -15.35 0.46 -7.92
N SER A 514 -16.52 0.05 -7.41
CA SER A 514 -17.66 0.92 -7.13
C SER A 514 -17.48 1.85 -5.93
N SER A 515 -16.44 1.66 -5.09
CA SER A 515 -16.18 2.58 -3.98
C SER A 515 -15.88 3.98 -4.52
N PRO A 516 -16.60 5.03 -4.09
CA PRO A 516 -16.40 6.41 -4.56
C PRO A 516 -15.10 7.03 -4.06
N THR A 517 -14.48 6.44 -3.05
CA THR A 517 -13.17 6.83 -2.53
C THR A 517 -12.28 5.60 -2.50
N LYS A 518 -11.09 5.73 -3.04
CA LYS A 518 -10.05 4.72 -2.93
C LYS A 518 -9.14 5.05 -1.77
N TRP A 519 -8.71 4.04 -1.05
CA TRP A 519 -7.90 4.21 0.14
C TRP A 519 -6.52 3.63 -0.07
N ILE A 520 -5.51 4.38 0.35
CA ILE A 520 -4.22 3.80 0.77
C ILE A 520 -4.11 3.95 2.29
N TYR A 521 -3.17 3.21 2.85
CA TYR A 521 -2.96 3.09 4.27
C TYR A 521 -1.49 3.39 4.56
N VAL A 522 -1.26 4.09 5.66
CA VAL A 522 0.05 4.30 6.26
C VAL A 522 0.10 3.44 7.50
N GLY A 523 0.92 2.41 7.47
CA GLY A 523 1.07 1.45 8.56
C GLY A 523 2.33 1.74 9.37
N TYR A 524 2.14 1.89 10.68
CA TYR A 524 3.21 2.14 11.64
C TYR A 524 3.70 0.81 12.21
N SER A 525 5.01 0.60 12.12
CA SER A 525 5.65 -0.59 12.66
C SER A 525 5.59 -0.61 14.19
N SER A 526 5.48 -1.79 14.78
CA SER A 526 5.47 -1.95 16.24
C SER A 526 6.82 -1.79 16.93
N ALA A 527 7.91 -1.72 16.15
CA ALA A 527 9.29 -1.82 16.65
C ALA A 527 10.00 -0.48 16.89
#